data_AF-A0A3N9NG39-F1
#
_entry.id   AF-A0A3N9NG39-F1
#
_cell.length_a   1.000
_cell.length_b   1.000
_cell.length_c   1.000
_cell.angle_alpha   90.00
_cell.angle_beta   90.00
_cell.angle_gamma   90.00
#
_symmetry.space_group_name_H-M   'P 1'
#
loop_
_entity.id
_entity.type
_entity.pdbx_description
1 polymer ?
#
loop_
_entity_poly.entity_id
_entity_poly.type
_entity_poly.pdbx_seq_one_letter_code
_entity_poly.pdbx_strand_id
1 'polypeptide(L)'
;FRFPFIRYMQAGLPLPIFLSNIGGAVFMDMGVAWDDDETFKLYSATPDDESVTLFSKAPNRLIRAQDLLATIGFGLRINLGIFLMRVDFAWPTDFYRTSKEMEILWSLGADF
;
A
#
# COMPACT_ATOMS: atom_id res chain seq x y z
N PHE A 1 3.39 -5.99 8.82
CA PHE A 1 4.17 -7.11 9.40
C PHE A 1 5.24 -7.56 8.41
N ARG A 2 6.46 -7.87 8.87
CA ARG A 2 7.59 -8.33 8.03
C ARG A 2 7.93 -9.78 8.34
N PHE A 3 8.30 -10.56 7.33
CA PHE A 3 8.61 -11.97 7.47
C PHE A 3 9.62 -12.45 6.41
N PRO A 4 10.34 -13.55 6.65
CA PRO A 4 11.17 -14.15 5.60
C PRO A 4 10.27 -14.74 4.52
N PHE A 5 10.34 -14.21 3.30
CA PHE A 5 9.54 -14.71 2.17
C PHE A 5 10.27 -15.85 1.46
N ILE A 6 11.50 -15.59 0.99
CA ILE A 6 12.36 -16.62 0.39
C ILE A 6 13.75 -16.52 1.01
N ARG A 7 14.24 -17.63 1.54
CA ARG A 7 15.59 -17.70 2.14
C ARG A 7 16.67 -17.80 1.08
N TYR A 8 16.47 -18.66 0.09
CA TYR A 8 17.40 -18.88 -1.02
C TYR A 8 16.63 -19.14 -2.30
N MET A 9 17.03 -18.46 -3.36
CA MET A 9 16.58 -18.72 -4.73
C MET A 9 17.81 -18.78 -5.62
N GLN A 10 17.93 -19.86 -6.39
CA GLN A 10 18.99 -20.03 -7.35
C GLN A 10 18.39 -20.36 -8.71
N ALA A 11 18.76 -19.60 -9.74
CA ALA A 11 18.43 -19.87 -11.13
C ALA A 11 19.73 -20.04 -11.92
N GLY A 12 19.80 -21.06 -12.80
CA GLY A 12 21.03 -21.45 -13.47
C GLY A 12 21.21 -20.97 -14.92
N LEU A 13 20.15 -20.50 -15.59
CA LEU A 13 20.19 -20.13 -17.01
C LEU A 13 19.33 -18.89 -17.30
N PRO A 14 19.73 -18.01 -18.24
CA PRO A 14 21.01 -17.93 -18.96
C PRO A 14 22.15 -17.29 -18.16
N LEU A 15 21.87 -16.73 -16.98
CA LEU A 15 22.84 -16.16 -16.05
C LEU A 15 22.59 -16.76 -14.66
N PRO A 16 23.61 -17.31 -13.95
CA PRO A 16 23.44 -17.77 -12.58
C PRO A 16 23.05 -16.60 -11.67
N ILE A 17 21.83 -16.64 -11.14
CA ILE A 17 21.34 -15.66 -10.16
C ILE A 17 21.19 -16.37 -8.82
N PHE A 18 21.82 -15.82 -7.79
CA PHE A 18 21.62 -16.23 -6.41
C PHE A 18 21.02 -15.06 -5.63
N LEU A 19 19.78 -15.23 -5.18
CA LEU A 19 19.13 -14.30 -4.26
C LEU A 19 19.01 -14.99 -2.91
N SER A 20 19.36 -14.25 -1.86
CA SER A 20 19.16 -14.70 -0.49
C SER A 20 18.41 -13.64 0.31
N ASN A 21 17.73 -14.08 1.36
CA ASN A 21 17.06 -13.22 2.33
C ASN A 21 16.05 -12.25 1.68
N ILE A 22 15.23 -12.73 0.74
CA ILE A 22 14.12 -11.95 0.22
C ILE A 22 13.10 -11.77 1.36
N GLY A 23 12.93 -10.53 1.79
CA GLY A 23 11.98 -10.16 2.82
C GLY A 23 10.59 -9.95 2.24
N GLY A 24 9.58 -10.47 2.92
CA GLY A 24 8.18 -10.18 2.68
C GLY A 24 7.67 -9.13 3.66
N ALA A 25 6.73 -8.31 3.21
CA ALA A 25 5.95 -7.43 4.06
C ALA A 25 4.48 -7.50 3.67
N VAL A 26 3.59 -7.59 4.66
CA VAL A 26 2.18 -7.22 4.48
C VAL A 26 1.95 -5.90 5.19
N PHE A 27 1.19 -5.01 4.56
CA PHE A 27 1.00 -3.66 5.05
C PHE A 27 -0.41 -3.17 4.76
N MET A 28 -0.75 -2.10 5.46
CA MET A 28 -1.96 -1.33 5.28
C MET A 28 -1.55 0.12 5.52
N ASP A 29 -1.69 0.94 4.49
CA ASP A 29 -1.31 2.35 4.55
C ASP A 29 -2.58 3.19 4.48
N MET A 30 -2.59 4.32 5.19
CA MET A 30 -3.70 5.27 5.16
C MET A 30 -3.14 6.68 5.22
N GLY A 31 -3.75 7.60 4.48
CA GLY A 31 -3.35 9.00 4.44
C GLY A 31 -4.50 9.89 4.01
N VAL A 32 -4.48 11.10 4.54
CA VAL A 32 -5.39 12.18 4.15
C VAL A 32 -4.59 13.48 4.14
N ALA A 33 -4.96 14.39 3.26
CA ALA A 33 -4.47 15.76 3.23
C ALA A 33 -5.68 16.69 3.13
N TRP A 34 -5.56 17.88 3.71
CA TRP A 34 -6.57 18.93 3.67
C TRP A 34 -5.87 20.28 3.77
N ASP A 35 -6.53 21.34 3.32
CA ASP A 35 -6.05 22.72 3.34
C ASP A 35 -6.71 23.55 4.46
N ASP A 36 -6.17 24.74 4.75
CA ASP A 36 -6.59 25.60 5.87
C ASP A 36 -8.04 26.13 5.74
N ASP A 37 -8.57 26.21 4.52
CA ASP A 37 -9.93 26.66 4.22
C ASP A 37 -10.97 25.53 4.24
N GLU A 38 -10.53 24.27 4.35
CA GLU A 38 -11.41 23.10 4.42
C GLU A 38 -11.78 22.74 5.87
N THR A 39 -13.04 22.37 6.09
CA THR A 39 -13.45 21.86 7.40
C THR A 39 -13.16 20.36 7.51
N PHE A 40 -12.26 19.97 8.41
CA PHE A 40 -12.03 18.54 8.68
C PHE A 40 -13.19 17.90 9.46
N LYS A 41 -13.74 16.79 8.93
CA LYS A 41 -14.81 16.01 9.57
C LYS A 41 -14.36 14.55 9.70
N LEU A 42 -14.48 13.99 10.91
CA LEU A 42 -14.22 12.56 11.10
C LEU A 42 -15.28 11.70 10.39
N TYR A 43 -16.55 12.11 10.45
CA TYR A 43 -17.65 11.39 9.82
C TYR A 43 -18.74 12.36 9.35
N SER A 44 -19.26 12.13 8.15
CA SER A 44 -20.49 12.76 7.67
C SER A 44 -21.35 11.74 6.90
N ALA A 45 -22.65 11.71 7.19
CA ALA A 45 -23.59 10.87 6.45
C ALA A 45 -23.82 11.38 5.01
N THR A 46 -23.61 12.68 4.81
CA THR A 46 -23.71 13.40 3.54
C THR A 46 -22.48 14.30 3.42
N PRO A 47 -21.34 13.76 2.93
CA PRO A 47 -20.15 14.56 2.67
C PRO A 47 -20.45 15.69 1.70
N ASP A 48 -19.78 16.81 1.89
CA ASP A 48 -19.86 18.01 1.08
C ASP A 48 -18.46 18.39 0.60
N ASP A 49 -18.39 19.00 -0.58
CA ASP A 49 -17.13 19.29 -1.28
C ASP A 49 -16.27 20.35 -0.57
N GLU A 50 -16.81 21.10 0.40
CA GLU A 50 -16.09 22.09 1.22
C GLU A 50 -15.41 21.47 2.45
N SER A 51 -15.51 20.15 2.63
CA SER A 51 -15.00 19.46 3.80
C SER A 51 -14.28 18.17 3.47
N VAL A 52 -13.14 17.95 4.10
CA VAL A 52 -12.45 16.66 4.08
C VAL A 52 -13.07 15.76 5.14
N THR A 53 -13.79 14.73 4.68
CA THR A 53 -14.49 13.75 5.49
C THR A 53 -13.77 12.40 5.47
N LEU A 54 -13.29 11.91 6.62
CA LEU A 54 -12.61 10.61 6.64
C LEU A 54 -13.56 9.44 6.32
N PHE A 55 -14.73 9.44 6.95
CA PHE A 55 -15.69 8.34 6.85
C PHE A 55 -17.08 8.81 6.46
N SER A 56 -17.73 8.07 5.58
CA SER A 56 -19.10 8.32 5.15
C SER A 56 -19.95 7.07 5.17
N LYS A 57 -21.25 7.24 4.93
CA LYS A 57 -22.21 6.14 4.86
C LYS A 57 -22.12 5.44 3.51
N ALA A 58 -21.80 4.15 3.54
CA ALA A 58 -21.86 3.28 2.37
C ALA A 58 -23.31 2.99 1.92
N PRO A 59 -23.54 2.53 0.67
CA PRO A 59 -24.89 2.24 0.15
C PRO A 59 -25.70 1.25 1.00
N ASN A 60 -25.03 0.30 1.66
CA ASN A 60 -25.67 -0.67 2.56
C ASN A 60 -25.76 -0.20 4.02
N ARG A 61 -25.56 1.10 4.29
CA ARG A 61 -25.55 1.73 5.62
C ARG A 61 -24.37 1.36 6.53
N LEU A 62 -23.37 0.65 6.03
CA LEU A 62 -22.08 0.50 6.71
C LEU A 62 -21.23 1.77 6.56
N ILE A 63 -20.04 1.77 7.16
CA ILE A 63 -19.06 2.85 7.06
C ILE A 63 -18.11 2.55 5.89
N ARG A 64 -17.75 3.59 5.13
CA ARG A 64 -16.67 3.57 4.13
C ARG A 64 -15.73 4.75 4.35
N ALA A 65 -14.48 4.62 3.92
CA ALA A 65 -13.59 5.76 3.75
C ALA A 65 -14.12 6.65 2.61
N GLN A 66 -13.99 7.97 2.76
CA GLN A 66 -14.41 8.93 1.74
C GLN A 66 -13.19 9.68 1.19
N ASP A 67 -12.60 10.58 1.98
CA ASP A 67 -11.41 11.34 1.58
C ASP A 67 -10.12 10.77 2.19
N LEU A 68 -10.26 9.72 3.01
CA LEU A 68 -9.14 8.93 3.49
C LEU A 68 -8.70 7.95 2.40
N LEU A 69 -7.51 8.18 1.84
CA LEU A 69 -6.86 7.21 0.96
C LEU A 69 -6.33 6.06 1.80
N ALA A 70 -6.72 4.83 1.47
CA ALA A 70 -6.23 3.64 2.14
C ALA A 70 -5.88 2.55 1.14
N THR A 71 -4.84 1.78 1.46
CA THR A 71 -4.39 0.63 0.68
C THR A 71 -4.13 -0.55 1.60
N ILE A 72 -4.33 -1.75 1.08
CA ILE A 72 -3.82 -2.99 1.67
C ILE A 72 -2.87 -3.64 0.67
N GLY A 73 -1.79 -4.24 1.14
CA GLY A 73 -0.78 -4.71 0.21
C GLY A 73 0.19 -5.74 0.76
N PHE A 74 0.96 -6.24 -0.19
CA PHE A 74 2.08 -7.15 0.03
C PHE A 74 3.29 -6.64 -0.72
N GLY A 75 4.49 -6.87 -0.21
CA GLY A 75 5.69 -6.50 -0.93
C GLY A 75 6.92 -7.32 -0.62
N LEU A 76 7.88 -7.21 -1.54
CA LEU A 76 9.15 -7.92 -1.60
C LEU A 76 10.32 -6.97 -1.43
N ARG A 77 11.30 -7.38 -0.63
CA ARG A 77 12.54 -6.66 -0.29
C ARG A 77 13.67 -7.56 -0.75
N ILE A 78 14.26 -7.25 -1.90
CA ILE A 78 15.22 -8.11 -2.59
C ILE A 78 16.59 -7.44 -2.51
N ASN A 79 17.52 -8.11 -1.82
CA ASN A 79 18.91 -7.68 -1.78
C ASN A 79 19.61 -8.15 -3.07
N LEU A 80 20.11 -7.19 -3.85
CA LEU A 80 20.83 -7.40 -5.12
C LEU A 80 22.32 -7.08 -4.98
N GLY A 81 22.89 -7.26 -3.79
CA GLY A 81 24.28 -6.91 -3.47
C GLY A 81 24.37 -5.47 -2.97
N ILE A 82 24.77 -4.54 -3.84
CA ILE A 82 24.90 -3.10 -3.51
C ILE A 82 23.57 -2.33 -3.57
N PHE A 83 22.52 -2.96 -4.11
CA PHE A 83 21.20 -2.36 -4.23
C PHE A 83 20.17 -3.15 -3.43
N LEU A 84 19.22 -2.42 -2.82
CA LEU A 84 17.98 -2.95 -2.30
C LEU A 84 16.86 -2.61 -3.27
N MET A 85 16.22 -3.64 -3.82
CA MET A 85 15.00 -3.50 -4.59
C MET A 85 13.79 -3.71 -3.68
N ARG A 86 12.84 -2.77 -3.73
CA ARG A 86 11.54 -2.89 -3.08
C ARG A 86 10.48 -2.95 -4.17
N VAL A 87 9.58 -3.92 -4.06
CA VAL A 87 8.42 -4.07 -4.93
C VAL A 87 7.20 -4.21 -4.04
N ASP A 88 6.21 -3.34 -4.21
CA ASP A 88 5.00 -3.29 -3.43
C ASP A 88 3.79 -3.45 -4.36
N PHE A 89 2.94 -4.41 -4.02
CA PHE A 89 1.67 -4.69 -4.65
C PHE A 89 0.58 -4.20 -3.71
N ALA A 90 -0.18 -3.19 -4.13
CA ALA A 90 -1.17 -2.52 -3.31
C ALA A 90 -2.54 -2.52 -3.97
N TRP A 91 -3.58 -2.71 -3.17
CA TRP A 91 -4.97 -2.56 -3.59
C TRP A 91 -5.59 -1.40 -2.81
N PRO A 92 -5.99 -0.32 -3.51
CA PRO A 92 -6.78 0.73 -2.91
C PRO A 92 -8.08 0.18 -2.31
N THR A 93 -8.47 0.68 -1.14
CA THR A 93 -9.69 0.27 -0.47
C THR A 93 -10.32 1.44 0.26
N ASP A 94 -11.65 1.46 0.31
CA ASP A 94 -12.40 2.37 1.16
C ASP A 94 -13.01 1.66 2.38
N PHE A 95 -12.45 0.51 2.78
CA PHE A 95 -12.96 -0.41 3.82
C PHE A 95 -14.36 -0.98 3.59
N TYR A 96 -15.07 -0.53 2.56
CA TYR A 96 -16.33 -1.11 2.12
C TYR A 96 -16.14 -1.95 0.84
N ARG A 97 -15.27 -1.50 -0.05
CA ARG A 97 -14.83 -2.16 -1.27
C ARG A 97 -13.30 -2.07 -1.37
N THR A 98 -12.72 -3.09 -1.99
CA THR A 98 -11.32 -3.10 -2.38
C THR A 98 -11.28 -3.10 -3.91
N SER A 99 -10.41 -2.29 -4.49
CA SER A 99 -10.20 -2.25 -5.93
C SER A 99 -9.82 -3.64 -6.46
N LYS A 100 -10.28 -3.98 -7.67
CA LYS A 100 -9.79 -5.17 -8.38
C LYS A 100 -8.45 -4.91 -9.05
N GLU A 101 -8.14 -3.64 -9.30
CA GLU A 101 -6.91 -3.21 -9.94
C GLU A 101 -5.83 -3.11 -8.87
N MET A 102 -4.73 -3.81 -9.12
CA MET A 102 -3.56 -3.83 -8.28
C MET A 102 -2.57 -2.78 -8.80
N GLU A 103 -2.09 -1.92 -7.91
CA GLU A 103 -1.03 -0.98 -8.19
C GLU A 103 0.32 -1.61 -7.84
N ILE A 104 1.33 -1.36 -8.69
CA ILE A 104 2.69 -1.84 -8.47
C ILE A 104 3.59 -0.64 -8.29
N LEU A 105 4.17 -0.52 -7.10
CA LEU A 105 5.23 0.45 -6.82
C LEU A 105 6.56 -0.29 -6.71
N TRP A 106 7.61 0.28 -7.27
CA TRP A 106 8.94 -0.27 -7.13
C TRP A 106 9.98 0.83 -6.94
N SER A 107 11.03 0.51 -6.19
CA SER A 107 12.17 1.40 -5.98
C SER A 107 13.45 0.58 -5.96
N LEU A 108 14.53 1.15 -6.50
CA LEU A 108 15.88 0.60 -6.44
C LEU A 108 16.80 1.65 -5.84
N GLY A 109 17.45 1.32 -4.74
CA GLY A 109 18.36 2.24 -4.05
C GLY A 109 19.60 1.54 -3.54
N ALA A 110 20.71 2.27 -3.47
CA ALA A 110 21.88 1.85 -2.70
C ALA A 110 21.63 2.26 -1.24
N ASP A 111 20.77 1.50 -0.56
CA ASP A 111 20.45 1.75 0.85
C ASP A 111 21.69 1.37 1.69
N PHE A 112 22.23 2.33 2.45
CA PHE A 112 23.16 2.09 3.56
C PHE A 112 22.52 2.54 4.87
#